data_AF-H1S9J6-F1
#
_entry.id   AF-H1S9J6-F1
#
_cell.length_a   1.000
_cell.length_b   1.000
_cell.length_c   1.000
_cell.angle_alpha   90.00
_cell.angle_beta   90.00
_cell.angle_gamma   90.00
#
_symmetry.space_group_name_H-M   'P 1'
#
loop_
_entity.id
_entity.type
_entity.pdbx_description
1 polymer ?
#
loop_
_entity_poly.entity_id
_entity_poly.type
_entity_poly.pdbx_seq_one_letter_code
_entity_poly.pdbx_strand_id
1 'polypeptide(L)'
;MRQSELLGRVANGAILRVTRDPWGRLLPSVVLAEPGSHGSDEVVHRWQIRKMMDSGLLQYDGTTAEDSSAYVATSAGLAIGNAWNRAKARARMAGPPPAGPAQGSD
;
A
#
# COMPACT_ATOMS: atom_id res chain seq x y z
N MET A 1 0.60 -5.11 7.14
CA MET A 1 0.16 -5.08 5.72
C MET A 1 1.22 -5.73 4.84
N ARG A 2 0.85 -6.44 3.76
CA ARG A 2 1.83 -6.98 2.79
C ARG A 2 2.36 -5.88 1.86
N GLN A 3 3.60 -5.98 1.41
CA GLN A 3 4.22 -5.01 0.49
C GLN A 3 3.43 -4.83 -0.82
N SER A 4 3.00 -5.93 -1.44
CA SER A 4 2.24 -5.91 -2.70
C SER A 4 0.86 -5.27 -2.53
N GLU A 5 0.24 -5.43 -1.36
CA GLU A 5 -1.03 -4.80 -1.02
C GLU A 5 -0.86 -3.28 -0.87
N LEU A 6 0.17 -2.85 -0.14
CA LEU A 6 0.49 -1.43 0.01
C LEU A 6 0.71 -0.76 -1.35
N LEU A 7 1.53 -1.38 -2.21
CA LEU A 7 1.78 -0.89 -3.57
C LEU A 7 0.52 -0.92 -4.43
N GLY A 8 -0.36 -1.90 -4.23
CA GLY A 8 -1.65 -1.98 -4.90
C GLY A 8 -2.57 -0.82 -4.57
N ARG A 9 -2.63 -0.42 -3.29
CA ARG A 9 -3.37 0.76 -2.83
C ARG A 9 -2.78 2.05 -3.39
N VAL A 10 -1.46 2.21 -3.34
CA VAL A 10 -0.77 3.37 -3.95
C VAL A 10 -1.02 3.45 -5.45
N ALA A 11 -0.98 2.31 -6.16
CA ALA A 11 -1.30 2.26 -7.58
C ALA A 11 -2.77 2.62 -7.90
N ASN A 12 -3.68 2.50 -6.94
CA ASN A 12 -5.07 2.96 -7.05
C ASN A 12 -5.27 4.41 -6.58
N GLY A 13 -4.19 5.12 -6.24
CA GLY A 13 -4.22 6.54 -5.87
C GLY A 13 -4.09 6.83 -4.37
N ALA A 14 -3.81 5.83 -3.53
CA ALA A 14 -3.48 6.09 -2.13
C ALA A 14 -2.14 6.82 -1.99
N ILE A 15 -2.05 7.70 -1.00
CA ILE A 15 -0.86 8.54 -0.74
C ILE A 15 -0.15 8.06 0.52
N LEU A 16 1.15 7.78 0.40
CA LEU A 16 2.02 7.49 1.54
C LEU A 16 2.60 8.80 2.08
N ARG A 17 1.95 9.41 3.06
CA ARG A 17 2.34 10.70 3.63
C ARG A 17 3.44 10.53 4.68
N VAL A 18 4.48 11.34 4.55
CA VAL A 18 5.51 11.48 5.57
C VAL A 18 4.87 12.08 6.82
N THR A 19 5.07 11.46 7.97
CA THR A 19 4.58 11.98 9.25
C THR A 19 5.72 12.68 9.99
N ARG A 20 5.43 13.88 10.52
CA ARG A 20 6.39 14.71 11.27
C ARG A 20 5.79 15.12 12.62
N ASP A 21 6.65 15.32 13.60
CA ASP A 21 6.26 15.96 14.86
C ASP A 21 6.13 17.49 14.69
N PRO A 22 5.59 18.22 15.69
CA PRO A 22 5.46 19.69 15.63
C PRO A 22 6.79 20.44 15.48
N TRP A 23 7.92 19.79 15.72
CA TRP A 23 9.27 20.35 15.57
C TRP A 23 9.91 19.97 14.23
N GLY A 24 9.15 19.35 13.32
CA GLY A 24 9.59 18.99 11.97
C GLY A 24 10.37 17.68 11.89
N ARG A 25 10.54 16.93 12.99
CA ARG A 25 11.27 15.65 12.97
C ARG A 25 10.41 14.55 12.38
N LEU A 26 11.04 13.69 11.57
CA LEU A 26 10.38 12.52 10.98
C LEU A 26 9.94 11.52 12.06
N LEU A 27 8.66 11.19 12.07
CA LEU A 27 8.11 10.16 12.94
C LEU A 27 8.44 8.75 12.40
N PRO A 28 8.43 7.72 13.27
CA PRO A 28 8.64 6.32 12.86
C PRO A 28 7.43 5.71 12.14
N SER A 29 6.38 6.48 11.91
CA SER A 29 5.17 6.11 11.18
C SER A 29 5.07 6.89 9.86
N VAL A 30 4.34 6.29 8.92
CA VAL A 30 3.91 6.84 7.63
C VAL A 30 2.42 6.60 7.55
N VAL A 31 1.67 7.59 7.07
CA VAL A 31 0.21 7.46 6.92
C VAL A 31 -0.10 7.07 5.48
N LEU A 32 -0.82 5.98 5.30
CA LEU A 32 -1.43 5.62 4.02
C LEU A 32 -2.84 6.20 3.99
N ALA A 33 -3.03 7.25 3.20
CA ALA A 33 -4.31 7.91 3.03
C ALA A 33 -4.97 7.47 1.71
N GLU A 34 -6.18 6.93 1.78
CA GLU A 34 -6.95 6.53 0.60
C GLU A 34 -7.60 7.77 -0.05
N PRO A 35 -7.67 7.84 -1.39
CA PRO A 35 -8.27 8.98 -2.08
C PRO A 35 -9.76 9.11 -1.73
N GLY A 36 -10.17 10.28 -1.24
CA GLY A 36 -11.56 10.59 -0.92
C GLY A 36 -12.11 9.99 0.38
N SER A 37 -11.29 9.31 1.19
CA SER A 37 -11.73 8.76 2.48
C SER A 37 -11.12 9.55 3.64
N HIS A 38 -11.92 10.42 4.27
CA HIS A 38 -11.58 11.04 5.54
C HIS A 38 -11.89 10.04 6.67
N GLY A 39 -10.98 9.11 6.97
CA GLY A 39 -11.13 8.20 8.12
C GLY A 39 -10.58 6.78 7.95
N SER A 40 -10.14 6.40 6.76
CA SER A 40 -9.51 5.07 6.50
C SER A 40 -7.98 5.16 6.46
N ASP A 41 -7.40 6.15 7.14
CA ASP A 41 -5.96 6.34 7.19
C ASP A 41 -5.32 5.19 7.96
N GLU A 42 -4.44 4.45 7.29
CA GLU A 42 -3.70 3.34 7.90
C GLU A 42 -2.28 3.76 8.27
N VAL A 43 -1.82 3.33 9.44
CA VAL A 43 -0.45 3.57 9.88
C VAL A 43 0.46 2.46 9.37
N VAL A 44 1.48 2.86 8.61
CA VAL A 44 2.55 1.98 8.12
C VAL A 44 3.84 2.33 8.86
N HIS A 45 4.58 1.32 9.31
CA HIS A 45 5.86 1.56 9.97
C HIS A 45 6.93 2.03 8.98
N ARG A 46 7.73 3.03 9.39
CA ARG A 46 8.80 3.59 8.55
C ARG A 46 9.89 2.59 8.18
N TRP A 47 10.16 1.56 9.00
CA TRP A 47 11.11 0.51 8.63
C TRP A 47 10.66 -0.28 7.40
N GLN A 48 9.34 -0.49 7.24
CA GLN A 48 8.78 -1.17 6.08
C GLN A 48 8.95 -0.31 4.83
N ILE A 49 8.67 0.99 4.94
CA ILE A 49 8.88 1.95 3.85
C ILE A 49 10.36 2.02 3.46
N ARG A 50 11.28 2.02 4.43
CA ARG A 50 12.72 2.03 4.15
C ARG A 50 13.17 0.81 3.36
N LYS A 51 12.73 -0.40 3.73
CA LYS A 51 13.01 -1.61 2.93
C LYS A 51 12.49 -1.50 1.48
N MET A 52 11.35 -0.85 1.28
CA MET A 52 10.79 -0.63 -0.05
C MET A 52 11.56 0.42 -0.85
N MET A 53 12.14 1.43 -0.19
CA MET A 53 13.04 2.38 -0.82
C MET A 53 14.39 1.74 -1.18
N ASP A 54 14.97 0.97 -0.26
CA ASP A 54 16.24 0.28 -0.46
C ASP A 54 16.15 -0.76 -1.61
N SER A 55 14.95 -1.28 -1.89
CA SER A 55 14.66 -2.17 -3.02
C SER A 55 14.23 -1.44 -4.30
N GLY A 56 14.22 -0.11 -4.32
CA GLY A 56 13.88 0.70 -5.49
C GLY A 56 12.40 0.70 -5.86
N LEU A 57 11.51 0.35 -4.92
CA LEU A 57 10.05 0.29 -5.17
C LEU A 57 9.34 1.58 -4.80
N LEU A 58 9.90 2.32 -3.85
CA LEU A 58 9.45 3.65 -3.45
C LEU A 58 10.60 4.65 -3.57
N GLN A 59 10.24 5.90 -3.75
CA GLN A 59 11.15 7.03 -3.68
C GLN A 59 10.45 8.21 -3.02
N TYR A 60 11.24 9.22 -2.69
CA TYR A 60 10.77 10.52 -2.23
C TYR A 60 10.03 11.26 -3.36
N ASP A 61 9.00 12.05 -3.03
CA ASP A 61 8.37 12.97 -3.99
C ASP A 61 9.24 14.21 -4.26
N GLY A 62 10.11 14.58 -3.32
CA GLY A 62 11.19 15.55 -3.49
C GLY A 62 12.56 14.89 -3.73
N THR A 63 13.60 15.73 -3.81
CA THR A 63 15.00 15.29 -3.95
C THR A 63 15.56 14.68 -2.66
N THR A 64 15.06 15.12 -1.50
CA THR A 64 15.50 14.68 -0.17
C THR A 64 14.31 14.32 0.72
N ALA A 65 14.57 13.60 1.83
CA ALA A 65 13.55 13.30 2.83
C ALA A 65 12.97 14.58 3.50
N GLU A 66 13.77 15.64 3.56
CA GLU A 66 13.44 16.92 4.20
C GLU A 66 12.50 17.75 3.33
N ASP A 67 12.69 17.69 2.02
CA ASP A 67 11.84 18.37 1.04
C ASP A 67 10.60 17.57 0.65
N SER A 68 10.50 16.33 1.14
CA SER A 68 9.43 15.40 0.77
C SER A 68 8.25 15.40 1.71
N SER A 69 7.06 15.45 1.13
CA SER A 69 5.79 15.33 1.86
C SER A 69 5.18 13.93 1.73
N ALA A 70 5.64 13.15 0.75
CA ALA A 70 5.15 11.81 0.48
C ALA A 70 6.25 10.87 -0.03
N TYR A 71 5.92 9.57 0.00
CA TYR A 71 6.63 8.55 -0.76
C TYR A 71 5.81 8.21 -1.99
N VAL A 72 6.45 8.16 -3.15
CA VAL A 72 5.83 7.80 -4.43
C VAL A 72 6.36 6.46 -4.91
N ALA A 73 5.50 5.68 -5.55
CA ALA A 73 5.90 4.43 -6.15
C ALA A 73 6.74 4.69 -7.41
N THR A 74 7.85 3.96 -7.53
CA THR A 74 8.61 3.91 -8.78
C THR A 74 7.83 3.12 -9.84
N SER A 75 8.30 3.12 -11.08
CA SER A 75 7.72 2.27 -12.14
C SER A 75 7.67 0.78 -11.74
N ALA A 76 8.72 0.29 -11.07
CA ALA A 76 8.77 -1.08 -10.55
C ALA A 76 7.74 -1.30 -9.42
N GLY A 77 7.63 -0.36 -8.48
CA GLY A 77 6.63 -0.39 -7.42
C GLY A 77 5.20 -0.43 -7.97
N LEU A 78 4.91 0.43 -8.95
CA LEU A 78 3.61 0.48 -9.64
C LEU A 78 3.31 -0.82 -10.39
N ALA A 79 4.29 -1.43 -11.06
CA ALA A 79 4.09 -2.70 -11.75
C ALA A 79 3.66 -3.82 -10.79
N ILE A 80 4.30 -3.92 -9.63
CA ILE A 80 3.93 -4.88 -8.56
C ILE A 80 2.53 -4.57 -8.03
N GLY A 81 2.24 -3.31 -7.73
CA GLY A 81 0.92 -2.89 -7.24
C GLY A 81 -0.20 -3.22 -8.22
N ASN A 82 0.00 -2.91 -9.50
CA ASN A 82 -0.95 -3.23 -10.57
C ASN A 82 -1.13 -4.74 -10.77
N ALA A 83 -0.07 -5.54 -10.64
CA ALA A 83 -0.17 -6.99 -10.68
C ALA A 83 -1.02 -7.53 -9.53
N TRP A 84 -0.83 -7.01 -8.32
CA TRP A 84 -1.65 -7.35 -7.16
C TRP A 84 -3.12 -6.96 -7.36
N ASN A 85 -3.40 -5.76 -7.89
CA ASN A 85 -4.77 -5.30 -8.18
C ASN A 85 -5.47 -6.22 -9.18
N ARG A 86 -4.79 -6.64 -10.25
CA ARG A 86 -5.32 -7.61 -11.23
C ARG A 86 -5.61 -8.97 -10.57
N ALA A 87 -4.70 -9.46 -9.73
CA ALA A 87 -4.90 -10.72 -9.01
C ALA A 87 -6.11 -10.65 -8.06
N LYS A 88 -6.24 -9.55 -7.31
CA LYS A 88 -7.37 -9.28 -6.42
C LYS A 88 -8.69 -9.22 -7.18
N ALA A 89 -8.72 -8.57 -8.35
CA ALA A 89 -9.91 -8.48 -9.20
C ALA A 89 -10.34 -9.87 -9.71
N ARG A 90 -9.38 -10.69 -10.18
CA ARG A 90 -9.66 -12.07 -10.62
C ARG A 90 -10.21 -12.93 -9.49
N ALA A 91 -9.64 -12.85 -8.29
CA ALA A 91 -10.12 -13.57 -7.13
C ALA A 91 -11.56 -13.16 -6.75
N ARG A 92 -11.91 -11.88 -6.87
CA ARG A 92 -13.28 -11.38 -6.65
C ARG A 92 -14.28 -11.93 -7.69
N MET A 93 -13.86 -12.10 -8.93
CA MET A 93 -14.70 -12.63 -10.01
C MET A 93 -14.89 -14.15 -9.96
N ALA A 94 -13.93 -14.89 -9.39
CA ALA A 94 -13.99 -16.34 -9.28
C ALA A 94 -15.10 -16.85 -8.34
N GLY A 95 -15.70 -15.97 -7.53
CA GLY A 95 -16.71 -16.33 -6.54
C GLY A 95 -16.16 -17.20 -5.41
N PRO A 96 -16.93 -17.42 -4.33
CA PRO A 96 -16.59 -18.47 -3.37
C PRO A 96 -16.60 -19.83 -4.10
N PRO A 97 -15.76 -20.79 -3.69
CA PRO A 97 -15.81 -22.14 -4.26
C PRO A 97 -17.26 -22.67 -4.16
N PRO A 98 -17.74 -23.43 -5.16
CA PRO A 98 -19.06 -24.03 -5.07
C PRO A 98 -19.12 -24.83 -3.78
N ALA A 99 -20.17 -24.61 -2.99
CA ALA A 99 -20.45 -25.45 -1.83
C ALA A 99 -20.48 -26.90 -2.33
N GLY A 100 -19.54 -27.72 -1.85
CA GLY A 100 -19.47 -29.13 -2.20
C GLY A 100 -20.82 -29.81 -1.91
N PRO A 101 -21.15 -30.90 -2.59
CA PRO A 101 -22.43 -31.58 -2.39
C PRO A 101 -22.57 -31.91 -0.90
N ALA A 102 -23.71 -31.52 -0.33
CA ALA A 102 -24.10 -31.93 1.01
C ALA A 102 -24.02 -33.46 1.05
N GLN A 103 -23.04 -33.99 1.78
CA GLN A 103 -23.01 -35.41 2.11
C GLN A 103 -24.31 -35.69 2.86
N GLY A 104 -25.23 -36.35 2.16
CA GLY A 104 -26.44 -36.89 2.75
C GLY A 104 -26.03 -37.81 3.90
N SER A 105 -26.54 -37.51 5.08
CA SER A 105 -26.54 -38.44 6.19
C SER A 105 -27.51 -39.56 5.85
N ASP A 106 -26.98 -40.78 5.70
CA ASP A 106 -27.74 -42.03 5.89
C ASP A 106 -28.32 -42.09 7.31
#